data_AF-A0AAW3B1I0-F1
#
_entry.id   AF-A0AAW3B1I0-F1
#
_cell.length_a   1.000
_cell.length_b   1.000
_cell.length_c   1.000
_cell.angle_alpha   90.00
_cell.angle_beta   90.00
_cell.angle_gamma   90.00
#
_symmetry.space_group_name_H-M   'P 1'
#
loop_
_entity.id
_entity.type
_entity.pdbx_description
1 polymer ?
#
loop_
_entity_poly.entity_id
_entity_poly.type
_entity_poly.pdbx_seq_one_letter_code
_entity_poly.pdbx_strand_id
1 'polypeptide(L)'
;MLKSTCPKRAVFHNAPSVYPFAKPFHDTPYDQDRGRFDKTKNILRENKWPAWMDHGADGTGFGIGLNRTHPLSKLRGNLRRNPSEIPRVLNMMIQGVWHKSGNKLYFRGGKPPNPSTHPYLTGEPCPVYGWKVTDPGVIREFNLPQPERDKIRYKPYVALQERKIMGMQAPIKGQSAVPTSTESTDSKPLMKRLFFWK
;
A
#
# COMPACT_ATOMS: atom_id res chain seq x y z
N MET A 1 -59.67 33.57 36.75
CA MET A 1 -58.99 33.58 35.44
C MET A 1 -57.49 33.67 35.66
N LEU A 2 -56.78 32.53 35.65
CA LEU A 2 -55.33 32.47 35.84
C LEU A 2 -54.63 32.53 34.48
N LYS A 3 -53.87 33.59 34.22
CA LYS A 3 -53.05 33.74 33.01
C LYS A 3 -51.76 32.95 33.19
N SER A 4 -51.66 31.83 32.49
CA SER A 4 -50.44 31.03 32.34
C SER A 4 -49.37 31.82 31.59
N THR A 5 -48.28 32.17 32.27
CA THR A 5 -47.07 32.71 31.66
C THR A 5 -46.14 31.56 31.28
N CYS A 6 -46.12 31.20 30.00
CA CYS A 6 -45.14 30.27 29.46
C CYS A 6 -43.75 30.92 29.48
N PRO A 7 -42.70 30.28 30.03
CA PRO A 7 -41.34 30.80 29.91
C PRO A 7 -40.90 30.71 28.45
N LYS A 8 -40.69 31.86 27.81
CA LYS A 8 -40.03 31.94 26.51
C LYS A 8 -38.58 31.50 26.70
N ARG A 9 -38.30 30.26 26.29
CA ARG A 9 -36.95 29.70 26.19
C ARG A 9 -36.12 30.65 25.32
N ALA A 10 -35.08 31.25 25.90
CA ALA A 10 -34.12 32.04 25.14
C ALA A 10 -33.47 31.12 24.10
N VAL A 11 -33.80 31.33 22.83
CA VAL A 11 -33.12 30.67 21.71
C VAL A 11 -31.83 31.44 21.48
N PHE A 12 -30.71 30.87 21.92
CA PHE A 12 -29.39 31.38 21.57
C PHE A 12 -29.18 31.16 20.07
N HIS A 13 -29.40 32.21 19.27
CA HIS A 13 -29.31 32.15 17.81
C HIS A 13 -27.87 32.11 17.26
N ASN A 14 -26.84 32.15 18.12
CA ASN A 14 -25.45 32.41 17.69
C ASN A 14 -24.41 31.34 18.08
N ALA A 15 -24.83 30.22 18.68
CA ALA A 15 -23.94 29.06 18.73
C ALA A 15 -24.20 28.24 17.46
N PRO A 16 -23.20 28.01 16.58
CA PRO A 16 -23.38 27.04 15.51
C PRO A 16 -23.73 25.70 16.16
N SER A 17 -24.92 25.16 15.85
CA SER A 17 -25.37 23.86 16.34
C SER A 17 -24.48 22.70 15.84
N VAL A 18 -23.63 23.02 14.88
CA VAL A 18 -22.65 22.13 14.27
C VAL A 18 -21.27 22.68 14.63
N TYR A 19 -20.46 21.86 15.30
CA TYR A 19 -19.07 22.15 15.60
C TYR A 19 -18.34 22.61 14.31
N PRO A 20 -17.59 23.72 14.32
CA PRO A 20 -17.02 24.31 13.10
C PRO A 20 -15.92 23.44 12.46
N PHE A 21 -15.51 22.37 13.14
CA PHE A 21 -14.58 21.38 12.63
C PHE A 21 -15.35 20.14 12.18
N ALA A 22 -14.96 19.57 11.03
CA ALA A 22 -15.49 18.29 10.57
C ALA A 22 -15.34 17.25 11.69
N LYS A 23 -16.47 16.68 12.13
CA LYS A 23 -16.47 15.70 13.21
C LYS A 23 -15.52 14.55 12.84
N PRO A 24 -14.56 14.19 13.70
CA PRO A 24 -13.44 13.31 13.36
C PRO A 24 -13.84 11.87 13.03
N PHE A 25 -15.11 11.49 13.24
CA PHE A 25 -15.62 10.15 12.97
C PHE A 25 -16.93 10.18 12.18
N HIS A 26 -17.29 11.30 11.55
CA HIS A 26 -18.56 11.40 10.82
C HIS A 26 -18.67 10.32 9.73
N ASP A 27 -19.77 9.57 9.73
CA ASP A 27 -20.03 8.45 8.81
C ASP A 27 -19.03 7.28 8.88
N THR A 28 -18.14 7.25 9.88
CA THR A 28 -17.25 6.10 10.11
C THR A 28 -17.97 5.00 10.90
N PRO A 29 -17.42 3.77 10.96
CA PRO A 29 -17.93 2.71 11.84
C PRO A 29 -17.97 3.09 13.33
N TYR A 30 -17.19 4.10 13.73
CA TYR A 30 -17.07 4.58 15.11
C TYR A 30 -17.91 5.83 15.40
N ASP A 31 -18.77 6.25 14.46
CA ASP A 31 -19.66 7.40 14.64
C ASP A 31 -20.78 7.11 15.66
N GLN A 32 -20.69 7.74 16.83
CA GLN A 32 -21.67 7.58 17.91
C GLN A 32 -23.01 8.30 17.64
N ASP A 33 -23.06 9.24 16.70
CA ASP A 33 -24.29 10.01 16.42
C ASP A 33 -25.20 9.32 15.41
N ARG A 34 -24.82 8.12 14.94
CA ARG A 34 -25.62 7.34 13.97
C ARG A 34 -26.99 7.01 14.56
N GLY A 35 -28.02 7.62 13.98
CA GLY A 35 -29.41 7.35 14.32
C GLY A 35 -29.84 5.94 13.90
N ARG A 36 -30.96 5.47 14.46
CA ARG A 36 -31.57 4.16 14.14
C ARG A 36 -31.83 3.99 12.63
N PHE A 37 -32.07 5.08 11.90
CA PHE A 37 -32.39 5.09 10.47
C PHE A 37 -31.16 5.16 9.55
N ASP A 38 -29.97 5.52 10.04
CA ASP A 38 -28.72 5.43 9.26
C ASP A 38 -28.21 4.00 9.18
N LYS A 39 -28.50 3.19 10.20
CA LYS A 39 -28.08 1.78 10.26
C LYS A 39 -28.79 0.93 9.21
N THR A 40 -30.04 1.24 8.86
CA THR A 40 -30.89 0.35 8.03
C THR A 40 -30.46 0.23 6.58
N LYS A 41 -29.75 1.20 6.00
CA LYS A 41 -29.24 1.11 4.61
C LYS A 41 -28.02 0.20 4.46
N ASN A 42 -27.24 0.00 5.52
CA ASN A 42 -25.98 -0.78 5.48
C ASN A 42 -26.13 -2.24 5.94
N ILE A 43 -27.24 -2.62 6.58
CA ILE A 43 -27.46 -3.98 7.09
C ILE A 43 -27.61 -5.03 5.97
N LEU A 44 -27.95 -4.62 4.74
CA LEU A 44 -28.26 -5.55 3.66
C LEU A 44 -27.04 -6.05 2.85
N ARG A 45 -25.82 -5.54 3.11
CA ARG A 45 -24.60 -6.02 2.43
C ARG A 45 -23.47 -6.19 3.44
N GLU A 46 -23.37 -7.38 4.01
CA GLU A 46 -22.18 -7.78 4.75
C GLU A 46 -21.02 -7.99 3.76
N ASN A 47 -20.13 -7.02 3.68
CA ASN A 47 -18.90 -7.14 2.91
C ASN A 47 -17.93 -8.10 3.61
N LYS A 48 -17.15 -8.86 2.83
CA LYS A 48 -16.14 -9.79 3.37
C LYS A 48 -14.91 -9.07 3.95
N TRP A 49 -14.76 -7.78 3.71
CA TRP A 49 -13.64 -6.95 4.14
C TRP A 49 -14.11 -5.93 5.20
N PRO A 50 -13.17 -5.40 6.02
CA PRO A 50 -13.51 -4.42 7.03
C PRO A 50 -14.10 -3.12 6.46
N ALA A 51 -15.05 -2.54 7.18
CA ALA A 51 -15.76 -1.32 6.75
C ALA A 51 -14.84 -0.10 6.54
N TRP A 52 -13.68 -0.05 7.20
CA TRP A 52 -12.73 1.06 7.04
C TRP A 52 -12.15 1.15 5.63
N MET A 53 -12.16 0.07 4.83
CA MET A 53 -11.72 0.12 3.43
C MET A 53 -12.71 0.87 2.51
N ASP A 54 -13.94 1.07 2.99
CA ASP A 54 -15.03 1.71 2.24
C ASP A 54 -15.28 3.13 2.74
N HIS A 55 -15.28 3.32 4.06
CA HIS A 55 -15.66 4.58 4.71
C HIS A 55 -14.51 5.26 5.46
N GLY A 56 -13.34 4.63 5.51
CA GLY A 56 -12.22 5.11 6.33
C GLY A 56 -12.40 4.75 7.79
N ALA A 57 -11.29 4.77 8.53
CA ALA A 57 -11.32 4.63 9.99
C ALA A 57 -11.53 5.96 10.71
N ASP A 58 -11.26 7.07 10.04
CA ASP A 58 -11.38 8.43 10.54
C ASP A 58 -12.24 9.30 9.59
N GLY A 59 -12.53 10.52 10.01
CA GLY A 59 -13.30 11.50 9.24
C GLY A 59 -12.56 12.08 8.04
N THR A 60 -11.30 11.71 7.82
CA THR A 60 -10.54 12.10 6.61
C THR A 60 -10.62 11.04 5.51
N GLY A 61 -11.06 9.83 5.85
CA GLY A 61 -11.15 8.69 4.93
C GLY A 61 -9.88 7.83 4.90
N PHE A 62 -9.08 7.84 5.97
CA PHE A 62 -7.86 7.06 6.10
C PHE A 62 -8.15 5.56 6.00
N GLY A 63 -7.43 4.87 5.11
CA GLY A 63 -7.62 3.45 4.82
C GLY A 63 -8.56 3.14 3.66
N ILE A 64 -9.24 4.15 3.07
CA ILE A 64 -10.05 3.93 1.84
C ILE A 64 -9.13 3.62 0.66
N GLY A 65 -9.34 2.46 0.03
CA GLY A 65 -8.55 2.03 -1.11
C GLY A 65 -8.73 0.55 -1.45
N LEU A 66 -8.10 0.11 -2.54
CA LEU A 66 -8.05 -1.31 -2.88
C LEU A 66 -6.84 -1.97 -2.20
N ASN A 67 -7.11 -2.87 -1.27
CA ASN A 67 -6.10 -3.54 -0.46
C ASN A 67 -5.95 -5.00 -0.90
N ARG A 68 -4.75 -5.37 -1.32
CA ARG A 68 -4.38 -6.75 -1.69
C ARG A 68 -3.90 -7.47 -0.44
N THR A 69 -4.47 -8.64 -0.13
CA THR A 69 -4.00 -9.47 1.00
C THR A 69 -3.12 -10.61 0.52
N HIS A 70 -2.20 -11.05 1.40
CA HIS A 70 -1.41 -12.24 1.12
C HIS A 70 -2.33 -13.48 1.18
N PRO A 71 -2.15 -14.50 0.31
CA PRO A 71 -3.00 -15.69 0.33
C PRO A 71 -3.02 -16.44 1.67
N LEU A 72 -1.91 -16.40 2.40
CA LEU A 72 -1.77 -17.02 3.72
C LEU A 72 -2.13 -16.07 4.88
N SER A 73 -2.43 -14.79 4.59
CA SER A 73 -2.81 -13.85 5.63
C SER A 73 -4.23 -14.13 6.13
N LYS A 74 -4.45 -13.94 7.42
CA LYS A 74 -5.80 -13.98 8.01
C LYS A 74 -6.63 -12.74 7.65
N LEU A 75 -5.98 -11.66 7.23
CA LEU A 75 -6.64 -10.41 6.87
C LEU A 75 -7.42 -10.57 5.56
N ARG A 76 -8.54 -9.85 5.45
CA ARG A 76 -9.41 -9.86 4.27
C ARG A 76 -9.39 -8.50 3.57
N GLY A 77 -8.86 -8.49 2.35
CA GLY A 77 -8.86 -7.32 1.48
C GLY A 77 -10.11 -7.21 0.61
N ASN A 78 -10.32 -6.02 0.07
CA ASN A 78 -11.40 -5.70 -0.86
C ASN A 78 -10.99 -5.79 -2.35
N LEU A 79 -9.73 -6.18 -2.65
CA LEU A 79 -9.34 -6.51 -4.02
C LEU A 79 -9.88 -7.90 -4.39
N ARG A 80 -10.98 -7.91 -5.14
CA ARG A 80 -11.62 -9.13 -5.60
C ARG A 80 -11.82 -9.12 -7.12
N ARG A 81 -11.92 -10.31 -7.70
CA ARG A 81 -12.05 -10.52 -9.15
C ARG A 81 -13.38 -11.17 -9.54
N ASN A 82 -14.35 -11.22 -8.62
CA ASN A 82 -15.67 -11.76 -8.93
C ASN A 82 -16.43 -10.79 -9.85
N PRO A 83 -17.27 -11.28 -10.78
CA PRO A 83 -18.02 -10.42 -11.70
C PRO A 83 -18.81 -9.30 -11.03
N SER A 84 -19.33 -9.54 -9.82
CA SER A 84 -20.07 -8.56 -9.03
C SER A 84 -19.19 -7.43 -8.45
N GLU A 85 -17.89 -7.67 -8.27
CA GLU A 85 -16.95 -6.76 -7.61
C GLU A 85 -16.02 -6.03 -8.60
N ILE A 86 -15.86 -6.56 -9.82
CA ILE A 86 -15.07 -5.94 -10.90
C ILE A 86 -15.46 -4.48 -11.17
N PRO A 87 -16.77 -4.11 -11.31
CA PRO A 87 -17.13 -2.72 -11.59
C PRO A 87 -16.64 -1.76 -10.51
N ARG A 88 -16.71 -2.17 -9.24
CA ARG A 88 -16.22 -1.37 -8.11
C ARG A 88 -14.71 -1.18 -8.18
N VAL A 89 -13.97 -2.27 -8.40
CA VAL A 89 -12.50 -2.25 -8.50
C VAL A 89 -12.04 -1.35 -9.64
N LEU A 90 -12.64 -1.49 -10.83
CA LEU A 90 -12.33 -0.65 -11.99
C LEU A 90 -12.67 0.82 -11.74
N ASN A 91 -13.82 1.11 -11.13
CA ASN A 91 -14.18 2.48 -10.77
C ASN A 91 -13.17 3.09 -9.81
N MET A 92 -12.71 2.36 -8.79
CA MET A 92 -11.68 2.87 -7.89
C MET A 92 -10.34 3.11 -8.62
N MET A 93 -9.96 2.26 -9.57
CA MET A 93 -8.73 2.44 -10.35
C MET A 93 -8.80 3.66 -11.29
N ILE A 94 -9.94 3.90 -11.94
CA ILE A 94 -10.10 4.94 -12.96
C ILE A 94 -10.54 6.27 -12.34
N GLN A 95 -11.56 6.23 -11.49
CA GLN A 95 -12.20 7.41 -10.93
C GLN A 95 -11.73 7.70 -9.52
N GLY A 96 -11.08 6.79 -8.79
CA GLY A 96 -10.79 6.97 -7.37
C GLY A 96 -12.06 6.98 -6.52
N VAL A 97 -11.97 7.52 -5.31
CA VAL A 97 -13.11 7.69 -4.40
C VAL A 97 -13.23 9.15 -3.99
N TRP A 98 -14.37 9.77 -4.25
CA TRP A 98 -14.64 11.13 -3.75
C TRP A 98 -15.14 11.06 -2.32
N HIS A 99 -14.35 11.56 -1.38
CA HIS A 99 -14.72 11.55 0.03
C HIS A 99 -15.50 12.82 0.40
N LYS A 100 -16.38 12.73 1.41
CA LYS A 100 -17.20 13.85 1.88
C LYS A 100 -16.38 15.01 2.45
N SER A 101 -15.12 14.76 2.83
CA SER A 101 -14.17 15.81 3.23
C SER A 101 -13.73 16.73 2.07
N GLY A 102 -14.20 16.49 0.84
CA GLY A 102 -13.82 17.27 -0.35
C GLY A 102 -12.52 16.78 -1.00
N ASN A 103 -11.90 15.73 -0.46
CA ASN A 103 -10.68 15.15 -1.00
C ASN A 103 -10.95 13.86 -1.78
N LYS A 104 -10.26 13.72 -2.91
CA LYS A 104 -10.25 12.49 -3.69
C LYS A 104 -9.22 11.51 -3.11
N LEU A 105 -9.68 10.31 -2.78
CA LEU A 105 -8.91 9.25 -2.15
C LEU A 105 -8.62 8.12 -3.14
N TYR A 106 -7.60 7.32 -2.82
CA TYR A 106 -7.05 6.21 -3.63
C TYR A 106 -6.44 6.62 -4.99
N PHE A 107 -7.13 7.42 -5.82
CA PHE A 107 -6.61 7.92 -7.09
C PHE A 107 -7.03 9.37 -7.34
N ARG A 108 -6.06 10.30 -7.37
CA ARG A 108 -6.31 11.74 -7.58
C ARG A 108 -6.21 12.18 -9.05
N GLY A 109 -5.42 11.48 -9.86
CA GLY A 109 -5.17 11.79 -11.27
C GLY A 109 -3.82 11.22 -11.73
N GLY A 110 -3.52 11.33 -13.03
CA GLY A 110 -2.28 10.83 -13.62
C GLY A 110 -2.33 9.33 -13.93
N LYS A 111 -1.31 8.57 -13.47
CA LYS A 111 -1.21 7.13 -13.74
C LYS A 111 -2.15 6.33 -12.81
N PRO A 112 -3.08 5.51 -13.34
CA PRO A 112 -3.98 4.72 -12.51
C PRO A 112 -3.20 3.72 -11.65
N PRO A 113 -3.63 3.47 -10.39
CA PRO A 113 -3.00 2.48 -9.53
C PRO A 113 -3.23 1.08 -10.09
N ASN A 114 -2.23 0.21 -9.96
CA ASN A 114 -2.37 -1.21 -10.27
C ASN A 114 -2.53 -2.01 -8.97
N PRO A 115 -3.76 -2.43 -8.62
CA PRO A 115 -4.00 -3.12 -7.36
C PRO A 115 -3.42 -4.53 -7.30
N SER A 116 -3.12 -5.14 -8.45
CA SER A 116 -2.49 -6.46 -8.49
C SER A 116 -1.04 -6.46 -7.97
N THR A 117 -0.35 -5.32 -8.04
CA THR A 117 1.05 -5.14 -7.63
C THR A 117 1.21 -4.38 -6.33
N HIS A 118 0.12 -3.93 -5.69
CA HIS A 118 0.23 -3.28 -4.38
C HIS A 118 0.91 -4.20 -3.37
N PRO A 119 1.68 -3.66 -2.40
CA PRO A 119 2.17 -4.46 -1.29
C PRO A 119 1.00 -5.13 -0.56
N TYR A 120 1.28 -6.28 0.03
CA TYR A 120 0.25 -7.01 0.78
C TYR A 120 -0.14 -6.22 2.04
N LEU A 121 -1.42 -6.25 2.38
CA LEU A 121 -1.98 -5.65 3.59
C LEU A 121 -1.39 -6.33 4.83
N THR A 122 -0.88 -5.53 5.77
CA THR A 122 -0.18 -5.99 6.98
C THR A 122 -0.96 -5.75 8.26
N GLY A 123 -2.06 -4.99 8.21
CA GLY A 123 -2.72 -4.52 9.42
C GLY A 123 -3.96 -3.70 9.16
N GLU A 124 -4.28 -2.85 10.13
CA GLU A 124 -5.47 -2.00 10.13
C GLU A 124 -5.16 -0.60 10.65
N PRO A 125 -5.90 0.42 10.19
CA PRO A 125 -5.75 1.78 10.69
C PRO A 125 -6.15 1.90 12.16
N CYS A 126 -5.41 2.72 12.92
CA CYS A 126 -5.67 2.99 14.32
C CYS A 126 -5.58 4.51 14.58
N PRO A 127 -6.55 5.15 15.26
CA PRO A 127 -6.52 6.60 15.49
C PRO A 127 -5.37 7.06 16.40
N VAL A 128 -4.82 6.16 17.23
CA VAL A 128 -3.75 6.51 18.18
C VAL A 128 -2.37 6.46 17.51
N TYR A 129 -2.09 5.41 16.74
CA TYR A 129 -0.75 5.15 16.16
C TYR A 129 -0.70 5.31 14.63
N GLY A 130 -1.82 5.64 13.99
CA GLY A 130 -1.97 5.66 12.53
C GLY A 130 -2.22 4.26 11.96
N TRP A 131 -1.26 3.34 12.10
CA TRP A 131 -1.36 1.98 11.57
C TRP A 131 -0.91 0.93 12.58
N LYS A 132 -1.78 -0.06 12.84
CA LYS A 132 -1.48 -1.20 13.70
C LYS A 132 -1.17 -2.41 12.82
N VAL A 133 0.05 -2.94 12.95
CA VAL A 133 0.45 -4.17 12.25
C VAL A 133 -0.22 -5.36 12.94
N THR A 134 -1.12 -6.04 12.23
CA THR A 134 -1.90 -7.18 12.74
C THR A 134 -1.35 -8.51 12.23
N ASP A 135 -0.76 -8.52 11.04
CA ASP A 135 -0.15 -9.70 10.43
C ASP A 135 1.31 -9.43 10.05
N PRO A 136 2.25 -9.59 11.01
CA PRO A 136 3.66 -9.33 10.77
C PRO A 136 4.28 -10.33 9.79
N GLY A 137 3.76 -11.55 9.68
CA GLY A 137 4.29 -12.59 8.78
C GLY A 137 4.14 -12.26 7.29
N VAL A 138 3.34 -11.25 6.95
CA VAL A 138 3.22 -10.73 5.58
C VAL A 138 4.42 -9.88 5.19
N ILE A 139 5.11 -9.29 6.16
CA ILE A 139 6.28 -8.44 5.94
C ILE A 139 7.46 -9.34 5.60
N ARG A 140 8.09 -9.09 4.45
CA ARG A 140 9.24 -9.88 4.01
C ARG A 140 10.50 -9.37 4.69
N GLU A 141 11.02 -10.17 5.61
CA GLU A 141 12.35 -9.98 6.18
C GLU A 141 13.37 -10.72 5.33
N PHE A 142 14.34 -9.98 4.78
CA PHE A 142 15.38 -10.54 3.93
C PHE A 142 16.59 -10.93 4.78
N ASN A 143 16.47 -12.06 5.48
CA ASN A 143 17.55 -12.60 6.31
C ASN A 143 18.61 -13.25 5.41
N LEU A 144 19.68 -12.50 5.14
CA LEU A 144 20.81 -13.01 4.38
C LEU A 144 21.68 -13.90 5.28
N PRO A 145 22.14 -15.06 4.78
CA PRO A 145 23.05 -15.89 5.55
C PRO A 145 24.35 -15.12 5.82
N GLN A 146 24.85 -15.21 7.04
CA GLN A 146 26.19 -14.69 7.32
C GLN A 146 27.21 -15.47 6.48
N PRO A 147 28.18 -14.79 5.84
CA PRO A 147 29.16 -15.47 5.03
C PRO A 147 30.06 -16.33 5.92
N GLU A 148 29.96 -17.65 5.77
CA GLU A 148 30.92 -18.60 6.34
C GLU A 148 32.32 -18.32 5.80
N ARG A 149 33.37 -18.67 6.56
CA ARG A 149 34.78 -18.41 6.20
C ARG A 149 35.14 -18.89 4.79
N ASP A 150 34.58 -20.02 4.37
CA ASP A 150 34.83 -20.60 3.05
C ASP A 150 34.08 -19.86 1.92
N LYS A 151 32.95 -19.24 2.25
CA LYS A 151 32.09 -18.49 1.31
C LYS A 151 32.54 -17.04 1.11
N ILE A 152 33.46 -16.53 1.93
CA ILE A 152 34.05 -15.18 1.77
C ILE A 152 34.76 -15.02 0.41
N ARG A 153 35.28 -16.12 -0.14
CA ARG A 153 35.96 -16.13 -1.44
C ARG A 153 34.99 -16.09 -2.62
N TYR A 154 33.70 -16.35 -2.40
CA TYR A 154 32.72 -16.38 -3.48
C TYR A 154 32.55 -14.97 -4.06
N LYS A 155 32.59 -14.92 -5.39
CA LYS A 155 32.33 -13.73 -6.20
C LYS A 155 31.14 -14.03 -7.12
N PRO A 156 30.38 -13.01 -7.55
CA PRO A 156 29.23 -13.22 -8.43
C PRO A 156 29.59 -13.83 -9.78
N TYR A 157 30.85 -13.71 -10.21
CA TYR A 157 31.37 -14.30 -11.45
C TYR A 157 32.56 -15.21 -11.14
N VAL A 158 32.70 -16.27 -11.95
CA VAL A 158 33.79 -17.25 -11.86
C VAL A 158 34.86 -16.93 -12.91
N ALA A 159 36.13 -17.14 -12.56
CA ALA A 159 37.23 -16.94 -13.50
C ALA A 159 37.13 -17.90 -14.70
N LEU A 160 37.47 -17.41 -15.90
CA LEU A 160 37.30 -18.17 -17.15
C LEU A 160 38.08 -19.49 -17.18
N GLN A 161 39.28 -19.53 -16.58
CA GLN A 161 40.10 -20.74 -16.53
C GLN A 161 39.50 -21.79 -15.59
N GLU A 162 39.02 -21.36 -14.41
CA GLU A 162 38.33 -22.23 -13.45
C GLU A 162 37.05 -22.83 -14.05
N ARG A 163 36.31 -22.03 -14.85
CA ARG A 163 35.14 -22.51 -15.60
C ARG A 163 35.47 -23.65 -16.57
N LYS A 164 36.65 -23.61 -17.23
CA LYS A 164 37.11 -24.67 -18.15
C LYS A 164 37.42 -25.98 -17.39
N ILE A 165 37.95 -25.87 -16.17
CA ILE A 165 38.27 -27.03 -15.32
C ILE A 165 36.98 -27.67 -14.78
N MET A 166 35.95 -26.87 -14.50
CA MET A 166 34.65 -27.36 -14.01
C MET A 166 33.74 -27.99 -15.09
N GLY A 167 34.24 -28.23 -16.31
CA GLY A 167 33.49 -28.91 -17.38
C GLY A 167 32.29 -28.11 -17.94
N MET A 168 32.07 -26.87 -17.49
CA MET A 168 31.04 -26.00 -18.03
C MET A 168 31.56 -25.39 -19.33
N GLN A 169 31.16 -25.96 -20.48
CA GLN A 169 31.59 -25.51 -21.81
C GLN A 169 31.59 -23.97 -21.89
N ALA A 170 32.79 -23.42 -22.01
CA ALA A 170 32.97 -22.02 -22.36
C ALA A 170 32.53 -21.86 -23.82
N PRO A 171 31.78 -20.81 -24.19
CA PRO A 171 31.60 -20.50 -25.61
C PRO A 171 32.98 -20.35 -26.24
N ILE A 172 33.27 -21.18 -27.22
CA ILE A 172 34.54 -21.26 -27.95
C ILE A 172 34.84 -19.86 -28.49
N LYS A 173 35.78 -19.16 -27.85
CA LYS A 173 36.24 -17.84 -28.28
C LYS A 173 37.40 -18.03 -29.25
N GLY A 174 37.23 -17.53 -30.47
CA GLY A 174 38.33 -17.24 -31.39
C GLY A 174 39.41 -16.44 -30.67
N GLN A 175 40.66 -16.86 -30.93
CA GLN A 175 41.89 -16.45 -30.28
C GLN A 175 42.10 -14.93 -30.28
N SER A 176 42.63 -14.38 -29.17
CA SER A 176 43.85 -13.57 -29.20
C SER A 176 44.34 -13.24 -27.78
N ALA A 177 45.65 -13.03 -27.69
CA ALA A 177 46.58 -13.15 -26.56
C ALA A 177 46.40 -12.22 -25.34
N VAL A 178 47.04 -12.65 -24.25
CA VAL A 178 47.31 -11.96 -22.98
C VAL A 178 48.35 -10.84 -23.19
N PRO A 179 48.37 -9.79 -22.34
CA PRO A 179 49.52 -9.68 -21.44
C PRO A 179 49.12 -9.40 -19.99
N THR A 180 49.92 -9.98 -19.10
CA THR A 180 50.09 -9.71 -17.67
C THR A 180 50.19 -8.21 -17.40
N SER A 181 49.35 -7.68 -16.51
CA SER A 181 49.55 -6.35 -15.94
C SER A 181 49.51 -6.42 -14.41
N THR A 182 50.66 -6.10 -13.85
CA THR A 182 50.91 -5.53 -12.52
C THR A 182 49.83 -4.55 -12.08
N GLU A 183 49.56 -4.54 -10.78
CA GLU A 183 48.69 -3.57 -10.10
C GLU A 183 49.03 -2.14 -10.51
N SER A 184 48.11 -1.49 -11.24
CA SER A 184 48.03 -0.03 -11.28
C SER A 184 46.62 0.38 -10.93
N THR A 185 46.48 1.19 -9.89
CA THR A 185 45.27 1.92 -9.50
C THR A 185 44.99 3.07 -10.48
N ASP A 186 45.20 2.85 -11.76
CA ASP A 186 44.80 3.75 -12.83
C ASP A 186 43.57 3.15 -13.48
N SER A 187 42.39 3.55 -13.00
CA SER A 187 41.14 3.19 -13.67
C SER A 187 41.18 3.77 -15.09
N LYS A 188 41.30 2.90 -16.09
CA LYS A 188 41.26 3.28 -17.51
C LYS A 188 40.01 4.12 -17.79
N PRO A 189 40.10 5.26 -18.50
CA PRO A 189 38.96 6.14 -18.70
C PRO A 189 37.90 5.45 -19.56
N LEU A 190 36.70 5.29 -18.99
CA LEU A 190 35.53 4.81 -19.71
C LEU A 190 34.99 5.94 -20.60
N MET A 191 34.95 5.73 -21.92
CA MET A 191 34.39 6.69 -22.87
C MET A 191 32.91 6.41 -23.16
N LYS A 192 32.15 7.46 -23.46
CA LYS A 192 30.78 7.34 -23.98
C LYS A 192 30.80 6.59 -25.32
N ARG A 193 30.12 5.44 -25.38
CA ARG A 193 29.92 4.66 -26.62
C ARG A 193 28.42 4.57 -26.92
N LEU A 194 28.10 4.41 -28.20
CA LEU A 194 26.71 4.20 -28.64
C LEU A 194 26.20 2.79 -28.32
N PHE A 195 27.12 1.82 -28.26
CA PHE A 195 26.80 0.42 -28.07
C PHE A 195 28.00 -0.32 -27.47
N PHE A 196 27.73 -1.28 -26.58
CA PHE A 196 28.71 -2.23 -26.05
C PHE A 196 28.25 -3.64 -26.40
N TRP A 197 29.11 -4.42 -27.07
CA TRP A 197 28.76 -5.73 -27.62
C TRP A 197 28.76 -6.84 -26.56
N LYS A 198 29.64 -6.79 -25.55
CA LYS A 198 29.82 -7.81 -24.50
C LYS A 198 30.11 -7.14 -23.17
#